data_AF-A0A2N2W2M1-F1
#
_entry.id   AF-A0A2N2W2M1-F1
#
_cell.length_a   1.000
_cell.length_b   1.000
_cell.length_c   1.000
_cell.angle_alpha   90.00
_cell.angle_beta   90.00
_cell.angle_gamma   90.00
#
_symmetry.space_group_name_H-M   'P 1'
#
loop_
_entity.id
_entity.type
_entity.pdbx_description
1 polymer ?
#
loop_
_entity_poly.entity_id
_entity_poly.type
_entity_poly.pdbx_seq_one_letter_code
_entity_poly.pdbx_strand_id
1 'polypeptide(L)'
;TAIGYLMKGLPSLAFQAISLVVWLTYDKSIRKLFSWQHLMGMAVFLLITGGYYFAYLQSNSLNDIFITLVGESNRLSDKQGTIFSWLSHLLVFPFEMSYEFAPWTVLLLLLLIKSVRQQVFAGKFIQFCLLIFISNIIIYWISADMRPRYLFMLFPLLFLILIKGYEVAKKQKTLLSKISDIIFQVLSFIGAFSLLVYLYWDETNKMEGVWLVVPLLFLIALIAALLTIKLPKQRIALLAIVILAVRIGFNSFNIPARYNSYPDAGYRQGEIEAGKLSAGFELYVLGDTPFNHDASFYITRERKQIVTRTHEIGNKEACYISDAENLANFAAGLKDYSVLHEFTIKLNESKLYLIKKNNE
;
A
#
# COMPACT_ATOMS: atom_id res chain seq x y z
N THR A 1 16.01 -0.88 -12.77
CA THR A 1 16.55 -0.56 -11.43
C THR A 1 16.51 0.93 -11.12
N ALA A 2 17.03 1.83 -11.96
CA ALA A 2 17.08 3.27 -11.65
C ALA A 2 15.71 3.88 -11.31
N ILE A 3 14.70 3.63 -12.15
CA ILE A 3 13.32 4.09 -11.91
C ILE A 3 12.78 3.52 -10.59
N GLY A 4 12.93 2.21 -10.35
CA GLY A 4 12.48 1.58 -9.12
C GLY A 4 13.18 2.13 -7.87
N TYR A 5 14.47 2.47 -7.98
CA TYR A 5 15.21 3.14 -6.92
C TYR A 5 14.68 4.56 -6.65
N LEU A 6 14.41 5.35 -7.69
CA LEU A 6 13.84 6.69 -7.51
C LEU A 6 12.41 6.65 -6.96
N MET A 7 11.67 5.56 -7.16
CA MET A 7 10.32 5.39 -6.60
C MET A 7 10.30 4.87 -5.17
N LYS A 8 11.19 3.93 -4.80
CA LYS A 8 11.09 3.19 -3.54
C LYS A 8 12.44 3.01 -2.81
N GLY A 9 13.52 3.59 -3.32
CA GLY A 9 14.85 3.55 -2.70
C GLY A 9 15.57 2.20 -2.82
N LEU A 10 16.31 1.86 -1.76
CA LEU A 10 17.21 0.70 -1.69
C LEU A 10 16.58 -0.67 -1.99
N PRO A 11 15.31 -0.96 -1.63
CA PRO A 11 14.69 -2.25 -1.92
C PRO A 11 14.76 -2.67 -3.40
N SER A 12 14.64 -1.73 -4.35
CA SER A 12 14.73 -2.07 -5.78
C SER A 12 16.12 -2.55 -6.19
N LEU A 13 17.17 -1.97 -5.59
CA LEU A 13 18.55 -2.34 -5.86
C LEU A 13 18.87 -3.71 -5.24
N ALA A 14 18.49 -3.90 -3.97
CA ALA A 14 18.64 -5.17 -3.27
C ALA A 14 17.97 -6.31 -4.04
N PHE A 15 16.72 -6.10 -4.46
CA PHE A 15 15.97 -7.07 -5.25
C PHE A 15 16.71 -7.48 -6.53
N GLN A 16 17.20 -6.49 -7.29
CA GLN A 16 17.90 -6.78 -8.54
C GLN A 16 19.23 -7.50 -8.30
N ALA A 17 20.01 -7.07 -7.31
CA ALA A 17 21.32 -7.65 -7.00
C ALA A 17 21.19 -9.12 -6.58
N ILE A 18 20.26 -9.41 -5.66
CA ILE A 18 19.99 -10.79 -5.19
C ILE A 18 19.52 -11.65 -6.35
N SER A 19 18.58 -11.13 -7.15
CA SER A 19 18.05 -11.85 -8.29
C SER A 19 19.13 -12.25 -9.31
N LEU A 20 20.04 -11.31 -9.63
CA LEU A 20 21.16 -11.57 -10.54
C LEU A 20 22.16 -12.56 -9.95
N VAL A 21 22.57 -12.39 -8.69
CA VAL A 21 23.53 -13.30 -8.03
C VAL A 21 22.97 -14.72 -7.97
N VAL A 22 21.74 -14.89 -7.50
CA VAL A 22 21.09 -16.19 -7.34
C VAL A 22 20.94 -16.88 -8.69
N TRP A 23 20.40 -16.18 -9.70
CA TRP A 23 20.18 -16.79 -10.99
C TRP A 23 21.47 -17.11 -11.73
N LEU A 24 22.44 -16.18 -11.78
CA LEU A 24 23.69 -16.40 -12.50
C LEU A 24 24.57 -17.44 -11.81
N THR A 25 24.47 -17.60 -10.49
CA THR A 25 25.11 -18.71 -9.77
C THR A 25 24.46 -20.04 -10.17
N TYR A 26 23.12 -20.10 -10.16
CA TYR A 26 22.37 -21.29 -10.57
C TYR A 26 22.64 -21.70 -12.02
N ASP A 27 22.67 -20.73 -12.94
CA ASP A 27 22.97 -20.92 -14.37
C ASP A 27 24.48 -21.06 -14.66
N LYS A 28 25.33 -21.04 -13.62
CA LYS A 28 26.80 -21.13 -13.72
C LYS A 28 27.42 -20.07 -14.64
N SER A 29 26.79 -18.91 -14.75
CA SER A 29 27.19 -17.82 -15.62
C SER A 29 27.53 -16.53 -14.86
N ILE A 30 28.02 -16.65 -13.63
CA ILE A 30 28.36 -15.53 -12.72
C ILE A 30 29.30 -14.50 -13.32
N ARG A 31 30.19 -14.91 -14.23
CA ARG A 31 31.10 -14.01 -14.96
C ARG A 31 30.37 -12.92 -15.74
N LYS A 32 29.09 -13.11 -16.07
CA LYS A 32 28.25 -12.09 -16.72
C LYS A 32 28.06 -10.82 -15.85
N LEU A 33 28.23 -10.90 -14.53
CA LEU A 33 28.24 -9.72 -13.66
C LEU A 33 29.42 -8.78 -13.94
N PHE A 34 30.48 -9.27 -14.56
CA PHE A 34 31.66 -8.48 -14.93
C PHE A 34 31.71 -8.17 -16.43
N SER A 35 30.60 -8.43 -17.15
CA SER A 35 30.51 -8.09 -18.56
C SER A 35 30.42 -6.58 -18.76
N TRP A 36 30.91 -6.09 -19.91
CA TRP A 36 30.79 -4.69 -20.29
C TRP A 36 29.33 -4.22 -20.30
N GLN A 37 28.38 -5.09 -20.68
CA GLN A 37 26.96 -4.78 -20.66
C GLN A 37 26.45 -4.52 -19.23
N HIS A 38 26.90 -5.30 -18.24
CA HIS A 38 26.53 -5.07 -16.84
C HIS A 38 27.18 -3.79 -16.29
N LEU A 39 28.46 -3.55 -16.61
CA LEU A 39 29.16 -2.32 -16.25
C LEU A 39 28.47 -1.08 -16.84
N MET A 40 28.08 -1.14 -18.12
CA MET A 40 27.33 -0.07 -18.79
C MET A 40 25.97 0.14 -18.11
N GLY A 41 25.27 -0.94 -17.73
CA GLY A 41 24.02 -0.85 -16.96
C GLY A 41 24.19 -0.16 -15.61
N MET A 42 25.28 -0.43 -14.90
CA MET A 42 25.62 0.27 -13.65
C MET A 42 25.96 1.73 -13.89
N ALA A 43 26.71 2.05 -14.95
CA ALA A 43 27.02 3.44 -15.32
C ALA A 43 25.74 4.24 -15.63
N VAL A 44 24.81 3.68 -16.40
CA VAL A 44 23.51 4.30 -16.67
C VAL A 44 22.69 4.47 -15.39
N PHE A 45 22.68 3.47 -14.50
CA PHE A 45 22.03 3.59 -13.20
C PHE A 45 22.58 4.76 -12.39
N LEU A 46 23.90 4.85 -12.26
CA LEU A 46 24.59 5.93 -11.53
C LEU A 46 24.37 7.30 -12.17
N LEU A 47 24.34 7.38 -13.50
CA LEU A 47 24.07 8.64 -14.20
C LEU A 47 22.67 9.17 -13.88
N ILE A 48 21.66 8.29 -13.87
CA ILE A 48 20.27 8.68 -13.59
C ILE A 48 20.11 9.05 -12.11
N THR A 49 20.51 8.17 -11.19
CA THR A 49 20.31 8.41 -9.75
C THR A 49 21.25 9.47 -9.20
N GLY A 50 22.49 9.52 -9.69
CA GLY A 50 23.47 10.55 -9.38
C GLY A 50 23.02 11.93 -9.90
N GLY A 51 22.44 12.01 -11.10
CA GLY A 51 21.87 13.26 -11.61
C GLY A 51 20.73 13.79 -10.73
N TYR A 52 19.86 12.91 -10.26
CA TYR A 52 18.81 13.28 -9.28
C TYR A 52 19.41 13.83 -7.98
N TYR A 53 20.35 13.12 -7.37
CA TYR A 53 20.95 13.57 -6.10
C TYR A 53 21.80 14.83 -6.27
N PHE A 54 22.50 14.99 -7.40
CA PHE A 54 23.23 16.21 -7.69
C PHE A 54 22.33 17.45 -7.68
N ALA A 55 21.12 17.33 -8.24
CA ALA A 55 20.12 18.40 -8.20
C ALA A 55 19.53 18.59 -6.79
N TYR A 56 19.20 17.50 -6.09
CA TYR A 56 18.63 17.54 -4.74
C TYR A 56 19.56 18.24 -3.74
N LEU A 57 20.86 17.98 -3.83
CA LEU A 57 21.90 18.51 -2.95
C LEU A 57 22.18 20.01 -3.16
N GLN A 58 21.61 20.64 -4.20
CA GLN A 58 21.67 22.10 -4.34
C GLN A 58 20.85 22.83 -3.26
N SER A 59 19.90 22.14 -2.62
CA SER A 59 18.96 22.76 -1.66
C SER A 59 18.79 21.99 -0.36
N ASN A 60 19.36 20.79 -0.23
CA ASN A 60 19.12 19.88 0.90
C ASN A 60 20.41 19.19 1.34
N SER A 61 20.43 18.64 2.56
CA SER A 61 21.61 17.98 3.10
C SER A 61 21.69 16.49 2.72
N LEU A 62 22.92 15.97 2.64
CA LEU A 62 23.18 14.53 2.50
C LEU A 62 22.73 13.72 3.72
N ASN A 63 22.78 14.32 4.91
CA ASN A 63 22.46 13.62 6.15
C ASN A 63 20.99 13.20 6.20
N ASP A 64 20.11 14.08 5.71
CA ASP A 64 18.67 13.81 5.61
C ASP A 64 18.40 12.60 4.70
N ILE A 65 19.17 12.44 3.62
CA ILE A 65 19.06 11.29 2.71
C ILE A 65 19.50 10.01 3.41
N PHE A 66 20.64 10.01 4.09
CA PHE A 66 21.19 8.80 4.73
C PHE A 66 20.31 8.31 5.88
N ILE A 67 19.90 9.21 6.77
CA ILE A 67 19.01 8.89 7.89
C ILE A 67 17.69 8.31 7.35
N THR A 68 17.12 8.94 6.32
CA THR A 68 15.86 8.48 5.73
C THR A 68 16.00 7.14 5.00
N LEU A 69 16.94 7.02 4.06
CA LEU A 69 17.06 5.82 3.23
C LEU A 69 17.50 4.60 4.04
N VAL A 70 18.47 4.75 4.95
CA VAL A 70 19.00 3.64 5.74
C VAL A 70 18.08 3.32 6.90
N GLY A 71 17.57 4.34 7.59
CA GLY A 71 16.64 4.17 8.71
C GLY A 71 15.32 3.52 8.30
N GLU A 72 14.71 3.98 7.20
CA GLU A 72 13.45 3.40 6.72
C GLU A 72 13.63 2.02 6.06
N SER A 73 14.81 1.71 5.49
CA SER A 73 15.05 0.43 4.82
C SER A 73 15.45 -0.71 5.77
N ASN A 74 15.93 -0.42 6.98
CA ASN A 74 16.49 -1.40 7.92
C ASN A 74 15.64 -1.58 9.20
N ARG A 75 14.30 -1.55 9.07
CA ARG A 75 13.39 -1.82 10.19
C ARG A 75 13.38 -3.31 10.55
N LEU A 76 14.30 -3.71 11.42
CA LEU A 76 14.36 -5.05 11.98
C LEU A 76 13.54 -5.21 13.28
N SER A 77 13.08 -4.11 13.89
CA SER A 77 12.31 -4.14 15.13
C SER A 77 10.85 -3.75 14.86
N ASP A 78 9.92 -4.59 15.33
CA ASP A 78 8.48 -4.29 15.31
C ASP A 78 8.18 -3.13 16.26
N LYS A 79 7.04 -2.46 16.10
CA LYS A 79 6.58 -1.36 16.97
C LYS A 79 6.56 -1.71 18.45
N GLN A 80 6.45 -2.99 18.78
CA GLN A 80 6.47 -3.50 20.16
C GLN A 80 7.87 -3.88 20.66
N GLY A 81 8.85 -4.04 19.78
CA GLY A 81 10.26 -4.29 20.12
C GLY A 81 10.60 -5.64 20.77
N THR A 82 9.66 -6.57 20.94
CA THR A 82 9.91 -7.85 21.62
C THR A 82 10.34 -8.97 20.67
N ILE A 83 11.31 -9.79 21.09
CA ILE A 83 11.76 -10.99 20.34
C ILE A 83 10.59 -11.94 20.09
N PHE A 84 9.67 -12.07 21.05
CA PHE A 84 8.49 -12.91 20.89
C PHE A 84 7.56 -12.41 19.79
N SER A 85 7.33 -11.09 19.69
CA SER A 85 6.56 -10.51 18.57
C SER A 85 7.22 -10.82 17.22
N TRP A 86 8.54 -10.67 17.14
CA TRP A 86 9.28 -10.97 15.92
C TRP A 86 9.22 -12.47 15.54
N LEU A 87 9.38 -13.39 16.49
CA LEU A 87 9.23 -14.83 16.24
C LEU A 87 7.81 -15.19 15.80
N SER A 88 6.80 -14.58 16.43
CA SER A 88 5.40 -14.73 16.02
C SER A 88 5.19 -14.24 14.58
N HIS A 89 5.76 -13.08 14.22
CA HIS A 89 5.73 -12.56 12.86
C HIS A 89 6.30 -13.55 11.84
N LEU A 90 7.45 -14.18 12.11
CA LEU A 90 8.03 -15.18 11.21
C LEU A 90 7.07 -16.36 10.93
N LEU A 91 6.24 -16.74 11.89
CA LEU A 91 5.29 -17.84 11.71
C LEU A 91 3.99 -17.38 11.06
N VAL A 92 3.48 -16.22 11.44
CA VAL A 92 2.16 -15.71 11.03
C VAL A 92 2.20 -15.07 9.64
N PHE A 93 3.29 -14.39 9.29
CA PHE A 93 3.41 -13.62 8.05
C PHE A 93 3.10 -14.44 6.78
N PRO A 94 3.58 -15.68 6.59
CA PRO A 94 3.23 -16.50 5.42
C PRO A 94 1.72 -16.76 5.27
N PHE A 95 1.01 -16.86 6.38
CA PHE A 95 -0.43 -17.08 6.38
C PHE A 95 -1.19 -15.79 6.07
N GLU A 96 -0.77 -14.66 6.65
CA GLU A 96 -1.27 -13.32 6.28
C GLU A 96 -1.07 -13.05 4.79
N MET A 97 0.13 -13.35 4.29
CA MET A 97 0.46 -13.30 2.86
C MET A 97 -0.44 -14.21 2.03
N SER A 98 -0.76 -15.40 2.52
CA SER A 98 -1.65 -16.31 1.79
C SER A 98 -3.08 -15.77 1.75
N TYR A 99 -3.54 -15.16 2.84
CA TYR A 99 -4.86 -14.55 2.94
C TYR A 99 -5.02 -13.33 2.01
N GLU A 100 -4.05 -12.43 2.00
CA GLU A 100 -4.11 -11.15 1.26
C GLU A 100 -4.10 -11.32 -0.26
N PHE A 101 -3.59 -12.46 -0.75
CA PHE A 101 -3.59 -12.82 -2.17
C PHE A 101 -4.57 -13.95 -2.48
N ALA A 102 -5.49 -14.25 -1.56
CA ALA A 102 -6.65 -15.07 -1.86
C ALA A 102 -7.46 -14.43 -3.01
N PRO A 103 -8.08 -15.23 -3.88
CA PRO A 103 -8.20 -16.69 -3.78
C PRO A 103 -7.09 -17.48 -4.48
N TRP A 104 -6.11 -16.81 -5.09
CA TRP A 104 -5.09 -17.44 -5.93
C TRP A 104 -4.16 -18.37 -5.16
N THR A 105 -3.90 -18.03 -3.90
CA THR A 105 -3.03 -18.78 -2.97
C THR A 105 -3.57 -20.17 -2.64
N VAL A 106 -4.87 -20.45 -2.84
CA VAL A 106 -5.42 -21.81 -2.78
C VAL A 106 -4.70 -22.76 -3.74
N LEU A 107 -4.19 -22.26 -4.87
CA LEU A 107 -3.43 -23.06 -5.83
C LEU A 107 -2.09 -23.55 -5.30
N LEU A 108 -1.56 -23.00 -4.20
CA LEU A 108 -0.36 -23.52 -3.53
C LEU A 108 -0.53 -24.99 -3.15
N LEU A 109 -1.75 -25.39 -2.76
CA LEU A 109 -2.07 -26.77 -2.38
C LEU A 109 -1.82 -27.76 -3.52
N LEU A 110 -1.91 -27.33 -4.77
CA LEU A 110 -1.63 -28.19 -5.93
C LEU A 110 -0.16 -28.63 -5.99
N LEU A 111 0.75 -27.83 -5.44
CA LEU A 111 2.19 -28.14 -5.41
C LEU A 111 2.55 -29.21 -4.37
N LEU A 112 1.62 -29.57 -3.48
CA LEU A 112 1.76 -30.72 -2.58
C LEU A 112 1.76 -32.05 -3.35
N ILE A 113 1.08 -32.10 -4.50
CA ILE A 113 1.00 -33.29 -5.34
C ILE A 113 2.34 -33.51 -6.06
N LYS A 114 3.02 -34.61 -5.75
CA LYS A 114 4.36 -34.94 -6.29
C LYS A 114 4.40 -34.94 -7.83
N SER A 115 3.41 -35.55 -8.49
CA SER A 115 3.32 -35.61 -9.96
C SER A 115 3.12 -34.24 -10.60
N VAL A 116 2.42 -33.33 -9.93
CA VAL A 116 2.25 -31.94 -10.39
C VAL A 116 3.57 -31.19 -10.24
N ARG A 117 4.19 -31.27 -9.06
CA ARG A 117 5.47 -30.60 -8.77
C ARG A 117 6.56 -30.97 -9.77
N GLN A 118 6.70 -32.26 -10.09
CA GLN A 118 7.71 -32.73 -11.04
C GLN A 118 7.54 -32.12 -12.44
N GLN A 119 6.31 -31.97 -12.93
CA GLN A 119 6.05 -31.39 -14.24
C GLN A 119 6.13 -29.85 -14.24
N VAL A 120 5.71 -29.21 -13.15
CA VAL A 120 5.78 -27.74 -13.01
C VAL A 120 7.23 -27.27 -13.05
N PHE A 121 8.09 -27.89 -12.25
CA PHE A 121 9.50 -27.48 -12.11
C PHE A 121 10.44 -28.13 -13.14
N ALA A 122 9.91 -28.76 -14.19
CA ALA A 122 10.71 -29.27 -15.30
C ALA A 122 11.26 -28.16 -16.20
N GLY A 123 10.59 -27.00 -16.27
CA GLY A 123 10.98 -25.89 -17.12
C GLY A 123 11.94 -24.91 -16.44
N LYS A 124 13.03 -24.52 -17.13
CA LYS A 124 14.02 -23.54 -16.63
C LYS A 124 13.39 -22.20 -16.25
N PHE A 125 12.38 -21.73 -16.99
CA PHE A 125 11.71 -20.47 -16.67
C PHE A 125 10.93 -20.52 -15.35
N ILE A 126 10.29 -21.65 -15.03
CA ILE A 126 9.58 -21.81 -13.76
C ILE A 126 10.58 -21.94 -12.60
N GLN A 127 11.72 -22.60 -12.83
CA GLN A 127 12.83 -22.63 -11.87
C GLN A 127 13.39 -21.22 -11.61
N PHE A 128 13.56 -20.40 -12.65
CA PHE A 128 13.90 -18.98 -12.50
C PHE A 128 12.90 -18.27 -11.60
N CYS A 129 11.60 -18.34 -11.92
CA CYS A 129 10.55 -17.69 -11.11
C CYS A 129 10.60 -18.12 -9.64
N LEU A 130 10.78 -19.43 -9.38
CA LEU A 130 10.87 -19.97 -8.02
C LEU A 130 12.09 -19.42 -7.27
N LEU A 131 13.27 -19.48 -7.90
CA LEU A 131 14.52 -19.03 -7.27
C LEU A 131 14.47 -17.54 -6.95
N ILE A 132 13.97 -16.72 -7.87
CA ILE A 132 13.84 -15.28 -7.64
C ILE A 132 12.81 -14.99 -6.54
N PHE A 133 11.66 -15.67 -6.57
CA PHE A 133 10.64 -15.51 -5.52
C PHE A 133 11.19 -15.86 -4.13
N ILE A 134 11.78 -17.05 -3.98
CA ILE A 134 12.28 -17.54 -2.68
C ILE A 134 13.43 -16.67 -2.17
N SER A 135 14.40 -16.34 -3.02
CA SER A 135 15.56 -15.56 -2.58
C SER A 135 15.19 -14.16 -2.11
N ASN A 136 14.18 -13.53 -2.71
CA ASN A 136 13.80 -12.17 -2.38
C ASN A 136 12.73 -12.09 -1.29
N ILE A 137 11.83 -13.07 -1.17
CA ILE A 137 10.82 -13.05 -0.11
C ILE A 137 11.45 -13.18 1.27
N ILE A 138 12.61 -13.84 1.41
CA ILE A 138 13.29 -14.06 2.69
C ILE A 138 13.62 -12.74 3.40
N ILE A 139 14.08 -11.71 2.69
CA ILE A 139 14.39 -10.41 3.30
C ILE A 139 13.15 -9.79 3.96
N TYR A 140 12.04 -9.89 3.26
CA TYR A 140 10.75 -9.36 3.70
C TYR A 140 10.07 -10.23 4.75
N TRP A 141 10.40 -11.51 4.78
CA TRP A 141 9.91 -12.42 5.81
C TRP A 141 10.64 -12.17 7.13
N ILE A 142 11.94 -11.86 7.07
CA ILE A 142 12.76 -11.62 8.27
C ILE A 142 12.57 -10.20 8.83
N SER A 143 12.28 -9.21 7.98
CA SER A 143 12.10 -7.82 8.38
C SER A 143 10.82 -7.63 9.21
N ALA A 144 10.91 -6.94 10.34
CA ALA A 144 9.76 -6.62 11.17
C ALA A 144 8.89 -5.51 10.54
N ASP A 145 7.60 -5.45 10.91
CA ASP A 145 6.59 -4.49 10.39
C ASP A 145 6.36 -4.57 8.86
N MET A 146 6.57 -5.76 8.29
CA MET A 146 6.37 -6.00 6.87
C MET A 146 4.91 -6.20 6.50
N ARG A 147 4.47 -5.47 5.46
CA ARG A 147 3.10 -5.53 4.96
C ARG A 147 3.02 -6.30 3.65
N PRO A 148 1.99 -7.14 3.44
CA PRO A 148 1.81 -7.93 2.22
C PRO A 148 1.89 -7.14 0.90
N ARG A 149 1.39 -5.90 0.90
CA ARG A 149 1.49 -4.97 -0.25
C ARG A 149 2.92 -4.68 -0.72
N TYR A 150 3.93 -4.83 0.14
CA TYR A 150 5.32 -4.62 -0.24
C TYR A 150 5.85 -5.72 -1.17
N LEU A 151 5.17 -6.87 -1.20
CA LEU A 151 5.56 -8.03 -1.99
C LEU A 151 4.87 -8.10 -3.35
N PHE A 152 4.04 -7.11 -3.74
CA PHE A 152 3.34 -7.09 -5.03
C PHE A 152 4.24 -7.34 -6.24
N MET A 153 5.51 -6.95 -6.19
CA MET A 153 6.47 -7.21 -7.26
C MET A 153 6.89 -8.69 -7.39
N LEU A 154 6.83 -9.48 -6.32
CA LEU A 154 7.20 -10.89 -6.32
C LEU A 154 6.05 -11.81 -6.75
N PHE A 155 4.81 -11.41 -6.47
CA PHE A 155 3.65 -12.26 -6.71
C PHE A 155 3.40 -12.66 -8.18
N PRO A 156 3.71 -11.82 -9.19
CA PRO A 156 3.68 -12.28 -10.58
C PRO A 156 4.51 -13.55 -10.81
N LEU A 157 5.69 -13.67 -10.19
CA LEU A 157 6.53 -14.86 -10.29
C LEU A 157 5.86 -16.08 -9.65
N LEU A 158 5.24 -15.91 -8.49
CA LEU A 158 4.48 -16.97 -7.83
C LEU A 158 3.27 -17.38 -8.67
N PHE A 159 2.50 -16.43 -9.19
CA PHE A 159 1.30 -16.71 -9.99
C PHE A 159 1.62 -17.49 -11.27
N LEU A 160 2.76 -17.24 -11.92
CA LEU A 160 3.19 -18.05 -13.06
C LEU A 160 3.39 -19.53 -12.66
N ILE A 161 3.98 -19.79 -11.49
CA ILE A 161 4.15 -21.15 -10.95
C ILE A 161 2.78 -21.76 -10.63
N LEU A 162 1.90 -21.02 -9.97
CA LEU A 162 0.58 -21.49 -9.55
C LEU A 162 -0.35 -21.79 -10.72
N ILE A 163 -0.38 -20.93 -11.73
CA ILE A 163 -1.16 -21.15 -12.97
C ILE A 163 -0.63 -22.40 -13.68
N LYS A 164 0.70 -22.57 -13.78
CA LYS A 164 1.29 -23.78 -14.35
C LYS A 164 0.89 -25.03 -13.57
N GLY A 165 0.92 -24.96 -12.24
CA GLY A 165 0.47 -26.03 -11.35
C GLY A 165 -1.00 -26.39 -11.56
N TYR A 166 -1.85 -25.38 -11.72
CA TYR A 166 -3.27 -25.55 -12.01
C TYR A 166 -3.51 -26.23 -13.36
N GLU A 167 -2.82 -25.82 -14.43
CA GLU A 167 -2.93 -26.48 -15.74
C GLU A 167 -2.55 -27.97 -15.69
N VAL A 168 -1.42 -28.28 -15.04
CA VAL A 168 -0.91 -29.64 -14.91
C VAL A 168 -1.88 -30.49 -14.08
N ALA A 169 -2.30 -29.98 -12.92
CA ALA A 169 -3.23 -30.68 -12.03
C ALA A 169 -4.58 -30.96 -12.72
N LYS A 170 -5.06 -30.03 -13.55
CA LYS A 170 -6.28 -30.18 -14.34
C LYS A 170 -6.15 -31.26 -15.42
N LYS A 171 -5.02 -31.32 -16.12
CA LYS A 171 -4.73 -32.40 -17.08
C LYS A 171 -4.71 -33.77 -16.39
N GLN A 172 -4.18 -33.82 -15.17
CA GLN A 172 -4.13 -35.03 -14.33
C GLN A 172 -5.46 -35.32 -13.60
N LYS A 173 -6.47 -34.45 -13.71
CA LYS A 173 -7.81 -34.57 -13.08
C LYS A 173 -7.75 -34.81 -11.56
N THR A 174 -6.80 -34.16 -10.86
CA THR A 174 -6.60 -34.36 -9.42
C THR A 174 -7.78 -33.84 -8.59
N LEU A 175 -8.02 -34.42 -7.40
CA LEU A 175 -9.08 -33.95 -6.50
C LEU A 175 -8.91 -32.47 -6.12
N LEU A 176 -7.68 -32.04 -5.79
CA LEU A 176 -7.41 -30.65 -5.43
C LEU A 176 -7.72 -29.69 -6.59
N SER A 177 -7.49 -30.09 -7.85
CA SER A 177 -7.86 -29.24 -9.00
C SER A 177 -9.38 -29.03 -9.10
N LYS A 178 -10.18 -30.06 -8.79
CA LYS A 178 -11.64 -29.96 -8.73
C LYS A 178 -12.11 -29.08 -7.56
N ILE A 179 -11.46 -29.18 -6.41
CA ILE A 179 -11.75 -28.33 -5.25
C ILE A 179 -11.44 -26.85 -5.59
N SER A 180 -10.27 -26.57 -6.17
CA SER A 180 -9.93 -25.21 -6.63
C SER A 180 -10.95 -24.66 -7.63
N ASP A 181 -11.40 -25.50 -8.56
CA ASP A 181 -12.45 -25.16 -9.52
C ASP A 181 -13.76 -24.77 -8.84
N ILE A 182 -14.23 -25.56 -7.88
CA ILE A 182 -15.45 -25.28 -7.11
C ILE A 182 -15.30 -23.96 -6.34
N ILE A 183 -14.16 -23.76 -5.68
CA ILE A 183 -13.88 -22.51 -4.95
C ILE A 183 -13.97 -21.31 -5.89
N PHE A 184 -13.33 -21.35 -7.06
CA PHE A 184 -13.38 -20.24 -8.02
C PHE A 184 -14.78 -19.98 -8.56
N GLN A 185 -15.57 -21.03 -8.78
CA GLN A 185 -16.97 -20.89 -9.21
C GLN A 185 -17.82 -20.25 -8.10
N VAL A 186 -17.74 -20.76 -6.88
CA VAL A 186 -18.47 -20.22 -5.72
C VAL A 186 -18.12 -18.75 -5.50
N LEU A 187 -16.83 -18.41 -5.52
CA LEU A 187 -16.37 -17.03 -5.39
C LEU A 187 -16.84 -16.13 -6.54
N SER A 188 -16.96 -16.67 -7.76
CA SER A 188 -17.51 -15.90 -8.89
C SER A 188 -18.98 -15.56 -8.66
N PHE A 189 -19.78 -16.48 -8.14
CA PHE A 189 -21.17 -16.20 -7.78
C PHE A 189 -21.27 -15.24 -6.59
N ILE A 190 -20.53 -15.48 -5.51
CA ILE A 190 -20.50 -14.58 -4.35
C ILE A 190 -20.11 -13.15 -4.77
N GLY A 191 -19.08 -13.01 -5.61
CA GLY A 191 -18.64 -11.72 -6.14
C GLY A 191 -19.68 -11.05 -7.04
N ALA A 192 -20.40 -11.81 -7.87
CA ALA A 192 -21.49 -11.25 -8.65
C ALA A 192 -22.62 -10.74 -7.74
N PHE A 193 -23.10 -11.56 -6.81
CA PHE A 193 -24.20 -11.20 -5.91
C PHE A 193 -23.84 -10.10 -4.90
N SER A 194 -22.57 -9.97 -4.51
CA SER A 194 -22.14 -8.90 -3.58
C SER A 194 -22.38 -7.51 -4.14
N LEU A 195 -22.41 -7.33 -5.47
CA LEU A 195 -22.75 -6.05 -6.10
C LEU A 195 -24.17 -5.58 -5.76
N LEU A 196 -25.11 -6.49 -5.54
CA LEU A 196 -26.49 -6.11 -5.21
C LEU A 196 -26.61 -5.40 -3.86
N VAL A 197 -25.63 -5.56 -2.97
CA VAL A 197 -25.59 -4.87 -1.67
C VAL A 197 -25.71 -3.35 -1.86
N TYR A 198 -25.13 -2.78 -2.92
CA TYR A 198 -25.19 -1.34 -3.19
C TYR A 198 -26.60 -0.79 -3.40
N LEU A 199 -27.54 -1.62 -3.86
CA LEU A 199 -28.93 -1.22 -4.07
C LEU A 199 -29.71 -1.10 -2.75
N TYR A 200 -29.24 -1.78 -1.70
CA TYR A 200 -29.94 -1.87 -0.41
C TYR A 200 -29.19 -1.16 0.72
N TRP A 201 -27.90 -0.88 0.56
CA TRP A 201 -27.10 -0.21 1.56
C TRP A 201 -27.42 1.29 1.58
N ASP A 202 -27.83 1.82 2.74
CA ASP A 202 -28.39 3.17 2.93
C ASP A 202 -27.46 4.30 2.45
N GLU A 203 -26.16 4.11 2.61
CA GLU A 203 -25.15 5.08 2.22
C GLU A 203 -24.96 5.14 0.70
N THR A 204 -25.40 4.10 -0.04
CA THR A 204 -25.20 4.00 -1.49
C THR A 204 -26.51 4.01 -2.29
N ASN A 205 -27.62 3.54 -1.74
CA ASN A 205 -28.87 3.33 -2.50
C ASN A 205 -29.48 4.62 -3.11
N LYS A 206 -29.12 5.79 -2.56
CA LYS A 206 -29.52 7.13 -3.03
C LYS A 206 -28.45 7.82 -3.87
N MET A 207 -27.31 7.19 -4.09
CA MET A 207 -26.25 7.79 -4.91
C MET A 207 -26.64 7.82 -6.39
N GLU A 208 -26.22 8.88 -7.06
CA GLU A 208 -26.46 9.05 -8.49
C GLU A 208 -25.88 7.88 -9.30
N GLY A 209 -26.67 7.36 -10.24
CA GLY A 209 -26.25 6.28 -11.14
C GLY A 209 -26.22 4.87 -10.53
N VAL A 210 -26.40 4.68 -9.22
CA VAL A 210 -26.38 3.34 -8.58
C VAL A 210 -27.36 2.38 -9.23
N TRP A 211 -28.60 2.82 -9.45
CA TRP A 211 -29.66 2.00 -10.05
C TRP A 211 -29.44 1.66 -11.53
N LEU A 212 -28.43 2.24 -12.19
CA LEU A 212 -28.05 1.91 -13.56
C LEU A 212 -26.73 1.11 -13.62
N VAL A 213 -25.71 1.59 -12.92
CA VAL A 213 -24.36 1.02 -12.94
C VAL A 213 -24.33 -0.32 -12.22
N VAL A 214 -24.99 -0.46 -11.07
CA VAL A 214 -24.95 -1.70 -10.29
C VAL A 214 -25.63 -2.86 -11.03
N PRO A 215 -26.85 -2.71 -11.60
CA PRO A 215 -27.45 -3.78 -12.40
C PRO A 215 -26.62 -4.17 -13.62
N LEU A 216 -25.96 -3.20 -14.29
CA LEU A 216 -25.07 -3.49 -15.42
C LEU A 216 -23.85 -4.30 -14.98
N LEU A 217 -23.16 -3.87 -13.92
CA LEU A 217 -22.01 -4.61 -13.36
C LEU A 217 -22.42 -5.99 -12.86
N PHE A 218 -23.59 -6.09 -12.21
CA PHE A 218 -24.16 -7.36 -11.77
C PHE A 218 -24.40 -8.30 -12.95
N LEU A 219 -24.99 -7.81 -14.04
CA LEU A 219 -25.25 -8.61 -15.23
C LEU A 219 -23.94 -9.10 -15.87
N ILE A 220 -22.93 -8.23 -16.00
CA ILE A 220 -21.60 -8.61 -16.51
C ILE A 220 -20.96 -9.68 -15.62
N ALA A 221 -20.95 -9.46 -14.31
CA ALA A 221 -20.38 -10.38 -13.34
C ALA A 221 -21.14 -11.72 -13.30
N LEU A 222 -22.48 -11.70 -13.38
CA LEU A 222 -23.31 -12.89 -13.39
C LEU A 222 -23.10 -13.70 -14.67
N ILE A 223 -23.02 -13.07 -15.84
CA ILE A 223 -22.67 -13.75 -17.09
C ILE A 223 -21.30 -14.40 -16.96
N ALA A 224 -20.29 -13.68 -16.47
CA ALA A 224 -18.96 -14.23 -16.25
C ALA A 224 -18.99 -15.42 -15.28
N ALA A 225 -19.73 -15.32 -14.17
CA ALA A 225 -19.93 -16.39 -13.21
C ALA A 225 -20.61 -17.62 -13.83
N LEU A 226 -21.67 -17.45 -14.62
CA LEU A 226 -22.34 -18.54 -15.34
C LEU A 226 -21.41 -19.19 -16.37
N LEU A 227 -20.59 -18.40 -17.07
CA LEU A 227 -19.60 -18.91 -18.01
C LEU A 227 -18.52 -19.76 -17.33
N THR A 228 -18.26 -19.59 -16.02
CA THR A 228 -17.32 -20.47 -15.30
C THR A 228 -17.78 -21.94 -15.24
N ILE A 229 -19.08 -22.19 -15.40
CA ILE A 229 -19.65 -23.53 -15.49
C ILE A 229 -19.40 -24.12 -16.88
N LYS A 230 -19.67 -23.34 -17.93
CA LYS A 230 -19.58 -23.77 -19.34
C LYS A 230 -18.15 -23.80 -19.88
N LEU A 231 -17.29 -22.92 -19.42
CA LEU A 231 -15.93 -22.69 -19.93
C LEU A 231 -14.87 -23.00 -18.85
N PRO A 232 -14.68 -24.29 -18.48
CA PRO A 232 -13.77 -24.65 -17.40
C PRO A 232 -12.35 -24.15 -17.63
N LYS A 233 -11.88 -24.10 -18.88
CA LYS A 233 -10.53 -23.62 -19.24
C LYS A 233 -10.32 -22.14 -18.93
N GLN A 234 -11.37 -21.33 -18.90
CA GLN A 234 -11.30 -19.86 -18.73
C GLN A 234 -11.70 -19.40 -17.32
N ARG A 235 -11.90 -20.32 -16.36
CA ARG A 235 -12.40 -20.01 -15.01
C ARG A 235 -11.63 -18.91 -14.30
N ILE A 236 -10.30 -18.94 -14.33
CA ILE A 236 -9.45 -17.93 -13.68
C ILE A 236 -9.68 -16.55 -14.31
N ALA A 237 -9.72 -16.46 -15.65
CA ALA A 237 -9.95 -15.20 -16.36
C ALA A 237 -11.37 -14.66 -16.09
N LEU A 238 -12.38 -15.55 -16.07
CA LEU A 238 -13.76 -15.17 -15.76
C LEU A 238 -13.92 -14.69 -14.31
N LEU A 239 -13.26 -15.34 -13.35
CA LEU A 239 -13.21 -14.86 -11.96
C LEU A 239 -12.54 -13.49 -11.87
N ALA A 240 -11.47 -13.24 -12.64
CA ALA A 240 -10.84 -11.93 -12.69
C ALA A 240 -11.79 -10.84 -13.23
N ILE A 241 -12.64 -11.16 -14.22
CA ILE A 241 -13.69 -10.25 -14.71
C ILE A 241 -14.71 -9.93 -13.60
N VAL A 242 -15.14 -10.94 -12.83
CA VAL A 242 -16.03 -10.73 -11.67
C VAL A 242 -15.39 -9.81 -10.64
N ILE A 243 -14.13 -10.08 -10.24
CA ILE A 243 -13.40 -9.24 -9.27
C ILE A 243 -13.25 -7.81 -9.80
N LEU A 244 -13.01 -7.64 -11.11
CA LEU A 244 -12.92 -6.31 -11.72
C LEU A 244 -14.25 -5.57 -11.64
N ALA A 245 -15.38 -6.24 -11.92
CA ALA A 245 -16.71 -5.64 -11.78
C ALA A 245 -16.98 -5.21 -10.34
N VAL A 246 -16.67 -6.06 -9.36
CA VAL A 246 -16.73 -5.72 -7.92
C VAL A 246 -15.84 -4.53 -7.60
N ARG A 247 -14.62 -4.48 -8.16
CA ARG A 247 -13.67 -3.37 -7.93
C ARG A 247 -14.17 -2.06 -8.51
N ILE A 248 -14.81 -2.08 -9.69
CA ILE A 248 -15.44 -0.90 -10.28
C ILE A 248 -16.60 -0.42 -9.40
N GLY A 249 -17.46 -1.33 -8.92
CA GLY A 249 -18.54 -1.01 -7.97
C GLY A 249 -18.01 -0.38 -6.68
N PHE A 250 -16.97 -0.98 -6.09
CA PHE A 250 -16.30 -0.45 -4.91
C PHE A 250 -15.77 0.96 -5.13
N ASN A 251 -15.06 1.21 -6.23
CA ASN A 251 -14.51 2.52 -6.52
C ASN A 251 -15.61 3.56 -6.78
N SER A 252 -16.70 3.15 -7.42
CA SER A 252 -17.81 4.05 -7.77
C SER A 252 -18.68 4.40 -6.57
N PHE A 253 -18.84 3.49 -5.59
CA PHE A 253 -19.82 3.66 -4.51
C PHE A 253 -19.24 3.58 -3.11
N ASN A 254 -18.32 2.65 -2.79
CA ASN A 254 -17.71 2.63 -1.43
C ASN A 254 -16.87 3.87 -1.16
N ILE A 255 -16.07 4.33 -2.13
CA ILE A 255 -15.19 5.48 -1.90
C ILE A 255 -16.01 6.75 -1.67
N PRO A 256 -17.00 7.10 -2.52
CA PRO A 256 -17.88 8.25 -2.24
C PRO A 256 -18.72 8.08 -0.97
N ALA A 257 -19.23 6.87 -0.69
CA ALA A 257 -19.95 6.62 0.56
C ALA A 257 -19.09 6.95 1.77
N ARG A 258 -17.88 6.39 1.84
CA ARG A 258 -16.91 6.69 2.90
C ARG A 258 -16.51 8.16 2.95
N TYR A 259 -16.43 8.82 1.80
CA TYR A 259 -16.12 10.25 1.78
C TYR A 259 -17.18 11.09 2.51
N ASN A 260 -18.45 10.65 2.46
CA ASN A 260 -19.61 11.36 2.99
C ASN A 260 -20.10 10.89 4.37
N SER A 261 -19.86 9.62 4.76
CA SER A 261 -20.46 9.02 5.96
C SER A 261 -19.50 8.61 7.07
N TYR A 262 -18.18 8.55 6.81
CA TYR A 262 -17.21 8.21 7.85
C TYR A 262 -16.98 9.39 8.82
N PRO A 263 -16.61 9.16 10.10
CA PRO A 263 -16.21 10.22 11.05
C PRO A 263 -15.16 11.19 10.49
N ASP A 264 -14.37 10.70 9.54
CA ASP A 264 -13.42 11.47 8.74
C ASP A 264 -14.00 12.72 8.07
N ALA A 265 -15.29 12.75 7.74
CA ALA A 265 -15.94 13.95 7.20
C ALA A 265 -15.99 15.10 8.22
N GLY A 266 -16.24 14.78 9.49
CA GLY A 266 -16.23 15.75 10.59
C GLY A 266 -14.85 16.32 10.84
N TYR A 267 -13.82 15.47 10.91
CA TYR A 267 -12.43 15.90 11.07
C TYR A 267 -11.99 16.79 9.91
N ARG A 268 -12.28 16.35 8.67
CA ARG A 268 -11.94 17.11 7.45
C ARG A 268 -12.53 18.50 7.45
N GLN A 269 -13.79 18.66 7.89
CA GLN A 269 -14.45 19.96 7.87
C GLN A 269 -13.73 20.95 8.80
N GLY A 270 -13.35 20.52 10.00
CA GLY A 270 -12.60 21.37 10.93
C GLY A 270 -11.19 21.69 10.44
N GLU A 271 -10.51 20.73 9.79
CA GLU A 271 -9.20 20.96 9.17
C GLU A 271 -9.29 21.96 7.99
N ILE A 272 -10.34 21.88 7.16
CA ILE A 272 -10.59 22.83 6.08
C ILE A 272 -10.88 24.23 6.63
N GLU A 273 -11.70 24.33 7.69
CA GLU A 273 -12.04 25.61 8.30
C GLU A 273 -10.82 26.25 8.97
N ALA A 274 -10.03 25.48 9.71
CA ALA A 274 -8.75 25.93 10.27
C ALA A 274 -7.81 26.47 9.16
N GLY A 275 -7.74 25.76 8.02
CA GLY A 275 -7.01 26.22 6.85
C GLY A 275 -7.52 27.57 6.31
N LYS A 276 -8.83 27.72 6.13
CA LYS A 276 -9.42 28.97 5.63
C LYS A 276 -9.19 30.16 6.59
N LEU A 277 -9.35 29.95 7.89
CA LEU A 277 -9.22 30.99 8.90
C LEU A 277 -7.78 31.47 9.09
N SER A 278 -6.80 30.62 8.79
CA SER A 278 -5.37 30.95 8.86
C SER A 278 -4.75 31.25 7.50
N ALA A 279 -5.56 31.43 6.46
CA ALA A 279 -5.08 31.83 5.14
C ALA A 279 -4.49 33.25 5.19
N GLY A 280 -3.31 33.43 4.61
CA GLY A 280 -2.61 34.72 4.57
C GLY A 280 -1.76 35.05 5.81
N PHE A 281 -1.83 34.24 6.87
CA PHE A 281 -0.96 34.35 8.05
C PHE A 281 0.03 33.19 8.07
N GLU A 282 1.20 33.36 8.70
CA GLU A 282 2.04 32.22 9.03
C GLU A 282 1.31 31.30 10.02
N LEU A 283 1.50 29.99 9.91
CA LEU A 283 0.84 29.00 10.76
C LEU A 283 1.84 27.97 11.23
N TYR A 284 1.89 27.80 12.55
CA TYR A 284 2.75 26.84 13.18
C TYR A 284 1.99 25.84 14.05
N VAL A 285 2.46 24.60 14.13
CA VAL A 285 2.07 23.63 15.16
C VAL A 285 2.98 23.84 16.36
N LEU A 286 2.39 24.06 17.54
CA LEU A 286 3.14 24.35 18.77
C LEU A 286 3.61 23.08 19.48
N GLY A 287 4.88 23.09 19.89
CA GLY A 287 5.47 22.08 20.75
C GLY A 287 5.32 20.68 20.17
N ASP A 288 4.87 19.75 21.00
CA ASP A 288 4.65 18.35 20.63
C ASP A 288 3.19 18.03 20.28
N THR A 289 2.38 19.05 19.98
CA THR A 289 0.96 18.90 19.60
C THR A 289 0.79 17.78 18.56
N PRO A 290 -0.05 16.76 18.82
CA PRO A 290 -0.33 15.69 17.87
C PRO A 290 -0.88 16.26 16.57
N PHE A 291 -0.19 16.01 15.45
CA PHE A 291 -0.58 16.55 14.15
C PHE A 291 -0.24 15.54 13.05
N ASN A 292 -1.27 15.03 12.37
CA ASN A 292 -1.13 13.99 11.34
C ASN A 292 -1.05 14.56 9.93
N HIS A 293 -0.67 13.70 8.98
CA HIS A 293 -0.55 14.07 7.57
C HIS A 293 -1.88 14.47 6.93
N ASP A 294 -3.01 13.90 7.38
CA ASP A 294 -4.33 14.25 6.85
C ASP A 294 -4.67 15.71 7.16
N ALA A 295 -4.58 16.12 8.44
CA ALA A 295 -4.81 17.51 8.85
C ALA A 295 -3.84 18.47 8.15
N SER A 296 -2.56 18.10 8.09
CA SER A 296 -1.55 18.88 7.38
C SER A 296 -1.90 19.08 5.90
N PHE A 297 -2.39 18.04 5.21
CA PHE A 297 -2.78 18.13 3.82
C PHE A 297 -3.96 19.09 3.61
N TYR A 298 -5.05 18.94 4.35
CA TYR A 298 -6.23 19.79 4.15
C TYR A 298 -5.94 21.25 4.51
N ILE A 299 -5.27 21.51 5.64
CA ILE A 299 -4.90 22.87 6.06
C ILE A 299 -3.94 23.51 5.04
N THR A 300 -2.90 22.79 4.60
CA THR A 300 -1.94 23.29 3.60
C THR A 300 -2.61 23.55 2.25
N ARG A 301 -3.57 22.70 1.83
CA ARG A 301 -4.31 22.86 0.59
C ARG A 301 -5.12 24.15 0.58
N GLU A 302 -5.88 24.42 1.63
CA GLU A 302 -6.71 25.63 1.71
C GLU A 302 -5.85 26.90 1.79
N ARG A 303 -4.70 26.85 2.47
CA ARG A 303 -3.80 28.00 2.67
C ARG A 303 -2.79 28.21 1.55
N LYS A 304 -2.51 27.19 0.74
CA LYS A 304 -1.40 27.13 -0.23
C LYS A 304 -0.01 27.38 0.38
N GLN A 305 0.14 27.08 1.68
CA GLN A 305 1.36 27.29 2.45
C GLN A 305 1.58 26.11 3.40
N ILE A 306 2.82 25.63 3.49
CA ILE A 306 3.19 24.49 4.34
C ILE A 306 3.00 24.86 5.81
N VAL A 307 2.46 23.94 6.59
CA VAL A 307 2.40 24.03 8.06
C VAL A 307 3.72 23.54 8.64
N THR A 308 4.38 24.36 9.44
CA THR A 308 5.65 24.03 10.10
C THR A 308 5.46 23.88 11.61
N ARG A 309 6.36 23.18 12.28
CA ARG A 309 6.34 23.02 13.74
C ARG A 309 7.30 24.03 14.38
N THR A 310 6.93 24.57 15.54
CA THR A 310 7.78 25.47 16.33
C THR A 310 7.64 25.17 17.81
N HIS A 311 8.71 25.43 18.57
CA HIS A 311 8.71 25.37 20.03
C HIS A 311 8.74 26.78 20.67
N GLU A 312 8.57 27.82 19.85
CA GLU A 312 8.65 29.22 20.27
C GLU A 312 7.48 30.05 19.72
N ILE A 313 6.99 30.99 20.53
CA ILE A 313 6.00 31.99 20.13
C ILE A 313 6.75 33.27 19.76
N GLY A 314 7.21 33.35 18.52
CA GLY A 314 8.03 34.46 18.02
C GLY A 314 7.27 35.52 17.23
N ASN A 315 6.23 35.15 16.47
CA ASN A 315 5.54 36.05 15.57
C ASN A 315 4.13 36.39 16.09
N LYS A 316 3.91 37.66 16.43
CA LYS A 316 2.63 38.18 16.95
C LYS A 316 1.51 38.14 15.92
N GLU A 317 1.82 38.10 14.63
CA GLU A 317 0.84 38.03 13.54
C GLU A 317 0.54 36.60 13.09
N ALA A 318 1.31 35.61 13.56
CA ALA A 318 1.14 34.21 13.19
C ALA A 318 -0.04 33.56 13.93
N CYS A 319 -0.65 32.60 13.25
CA CYS A 319 -1.57 31.64 13.84
C CYS A 319 -0.81 30.43 14.39
N TYR A 320 -1.38 29.78 15.40
CA TYR A 320 -0.81 28.58 15.99
C TYR A 320 -1.87 27.49 16.13
N ILE A 321 -1.48 26.24 15.93
CA ILE A 321 -2.28 25.06 16.25
C ILE A 321 -1.69 24.43 17.51
N SER A 322 -2.54 24.20 18.51
CA SER A 322 -2.15 23.63 19.80
C SER A 322 -3.19 22.63 20.28
N ASP A 323 -2.77 21.64 21.08
CA ASP A 323 -3.67 20.89 21.95
C ASP A 323 -3.76 21.55 23.34
N ALA A 324 -4.60 20.98 24.22
CA ALA A 324 -4.81 21.51 25.58
C ALA A 324 -3.54 21.48 26.44
N GLU A 325 -2.68 20.48 26.27
CA GLU A 325 -1.42 20.34 27.01
C GLU A 325 -0.43 21.44 26.65
N ASN A 326 -0.22 21.68 25.35
CA ASN A 326 0.66 22.74 24.88
C ASN A 326 0.07 24.12 25.18
N LEU A 327 -1.25 24.31 25.17
CA LEU A 327 -1.86 25.56 25.62
C LEU A 327 -1.48 25.88 27.08
N ALA A 328 -1.43 24.86 27.95
CA ALA A 328 -1.00 25.03 29.34
C ALA A 328 0.51 25.32 29.43
N ASN A 329 1.34 24.59 28.68
CA ASN A 329 2.80 24.76 28.68
C ASN A 329 3.23 26.15 28.18
N PHE A 330 2.51 26.71 27.21
CA PHE A 330 2.81 28.00 26.60
C PHE A 330 1.93 29.16 27.12
N ALA A 331 1.14 28.94 28.19
CA ALA A 331 0.14 29.89 28.68
C ALA A 331 0.69 31.30 28.93
N ALA A 332 1.94 31.44 29.40
CA ALA A 332 2.57 32.73 29.65
C ALA A 332 2.76 33.58 28.37
N GLY A 333 3.04 32.93 27.22
CA GLY A 333 3.22 33.59 25.92
C GLY A 333 1.92 33.77 25.13
N LEU A 334 0.84 33.08 25.52
CA LEU A 334 -0.45 33.06 24.82
C LEU A 334 -1.54 33.92 25.47
N LYS A 335 -1.21 34.75 26.47
CA LYS A 335 -2.20 35.55 27.23
C LYS A 335 -3.13 36.42 26.37
N ASP A 336 -2.63 36.92 25.24
CA ASP A 336 -3.38 37.79 24.33
C ASP A 336 -3.98 37.03 23.13
N TYR A 337 -3.91 35.69 23.13
CA TYR A 337 -4.38 34.86 22.03
C TYR A 337 -5.80 34.39 22.30
N SER A 338 -6.64 34.42 21.26
CA SER A 338 -7.98 33.82 21.29
C SER A 338 -8.04 32.58 20.41
N VAL A 339 -8.96 31.69 20.74
CA VAL A 339 -9.29 30.53 19.92
C VAL A 339 -10.16 31.00 18.77
N LEU A 340 -9.63 30.89 17.54
CA LEU A 340 -10.38 31.17 16.31
C LEU A 340 -11.29 30.00 15.92
N HIS A 341 -10.81 28.78 16.15
CA HIS A 341 -11.53 27.57 15.77
C HIS A 341 -11.08 26.38 16.61
N GLU A 342 -12.03 25.53 16.95
CA GLU A 342 -11.80 24.26 17.63
C GLU A 342 -12.14 23.13 16.67
N PHE A 343 -11.24 22.17 16.52
CA PHE A 343 -11.45 21.03 15.63
C PHE A 343 -10.82 19.77 16.20
N THR A 344 -11.34 18.62 15.79
CA THR A 344 -10.78 17.32 16.16
C THR A 344 -10.09 16.71 14.95
N ILE A 345 -8.90 16.16 15.14
CA ILE A 345 -8.20 15.40 14.11
C ILE A 345 -8.36 13.90 14.35
N LYS A 346 -8.25 13.12 13.26
CA LYS A 346 -8.37 11.66 13.31
C LYS A 346 -7.33 10.98 14.22
N LEU A 347 -6.15 11.57 14.37
CA LEU A 347 -5.08 10.99 15.18
C LEU A 347 -5.49 11.00 16.66
N ASN A 348 -5.79 9.81 17.19
CA ASN A 348 -6.26 9.59 18.56
C ASN A 348 -7.49 10.44 18.94
N GLU A 349 -8.27 10.88 17.95
CA GLU A 349 -9.40 11.81 18.13
C GLU A 349 -8.99 13.07 18.93
N SER A 350 -7.77 13.58 18.66
CA SER A 350 -7.19 14.70 19.40
C SER A 350 -7.92 15.99 19.07
N LYS A 351 -8.37 16.69 20.11
CA LYS A 351 -8.97 18.02 20.01
C LYS A 351 -7.89 19.10 19.98
N LEU A 352 -7.93 19.92 18.94
CA LEU A 352 -6.97 20.96 18.63
C LEU A 352 -7.64 22.33 18.56
N TYR A 353 -6.83 23.35 18.77
CA TYR A 353 -7.24 24.75 18.80
C TYR A 353 -6.39 25.53 17.81
N LEU A 354 -7.04 26.19 16.86
CA LEU A 354 -6.42 27.25 16.08
C LEU A 354 -6.51 28.55 16.89
N ILE A 355 -5.37 29.11 17.24
CA ILE A 355 -5.28 30.33 18.04
C ILE A 355 -4.56 31.44 17.28
N LYS A 356 -4.94 32.68 17.56
CA LYS A 356 -4.29 33.88 17.02
C LYS A 356 -4.32 35.00 18.05
N LYS A 357 -3.32 35.87 18.01
CA LYS A 357 -3.29 37.05 18.86
C LYS A 357 -4.48 37.96 18.54
N ASN A 358 -5.14 38.48 19.57
CA ASN A 358 -6.15 39.53 19.42
C ASN A 358 -5.49 40.77 18.82
N ASN A 359 -6.05 41.29 17.74
CA ASN A 359 -5.68 42.62 17.26
C ASN A 359 -6.26 43.63 18.25
N GLU A 360 -5.41 44.44 18.88
CA GLU A 360 -5.85 45.69 19.52
C GLU A 360 -6.36 46.69 18.46
#